data_AF-O34147-F1
#
_entry.id   AF-O34147-F1
#
_cell.length_a   1.000
_cell.length_b   1.000
_cell.length_c   1.000
_cell.angle_alpha   90.00
_cell.angle_beta   90.00
_cell.angle_gamma   90.00
#
_symmetry.space_group_name_H-M   'P 1'
#
loop_
_entity.id
_entity.type
_entity.pdbx_description
1 polymer ?
#
loop_
_entity_poly.entity_id
_entity_poly.type
_entity_poly.pdbx_seq_one_letter_code
_entity_poly.pdbx_strand_id
1 'polypeptide(L)'
;EFSGFSGSVQFVPAQNSKSAYKPAYYTKDTNNNNNLTLVPAVVGKPGSDVYYAGLNYKNGGFAGNYAFKYARHANVGRNAFELFLIGSATSDEAKGTDPLKNHQVHRLTGGYEEGGLNLALAAQLDLSENGDKAKTKNSTTEIAATASYRFGNAVPRISYAHGFDLIERGKKGENTSYDQIIAGVDYDFSKRTSAIVSGAWLKRNT
;
A
#
# COMPACT_ATOMS: atom_id res chain seq x y z
N GLU A 1 31.40 7.34 4.61
CA GLU A 1 30.03 6.84 4.41
C GLU A 1 30.03 5.71 3.39
N PHE A 2 29.04 4.81 3.43
CA PHE A 2 28.88 3.77 2.41
C PHE A 2 28.58 4.42 1.05
N SER A 3 29.37 4.06 0.04
CA SER A 3 29.15 4.41 -1.36
C SER A 3 29.05 3.11 -2.15
N GLY A 4 27.95 2.90 -2.86
CA GLY A 4 27.73 1.68 -3.63
C GLY A 4 26.30 1.15 -3.56
N PHE A 5 26.16 -0.14 -3.89
CA PHE A 5 24.88 -0.82 -4.00
C PHE A 5 24.68 -1.81 -2.86
N SER A 6 23.45 -1.91 -2.35
CA SER A 6 23.05 -2.96 -1.42
C SER A 6 21.73 -3.60 -1.86
N GLY A 7 21.55 -4.87 -1.53
CA GLY A 7 20.37 -5.65 -1.91
C GLY A 7 19.78 -6.41 -0.73
N SER A 8 18.48 -6.67 -0.79
CA SER A 8 17.78 -7.51 0.19
C SER A 8 16.72 -8.36 -0.50
N VAL A 9 16.49 -9.55 0.04
CA VAL A 9 15.40 -10.43 -0.36
C VAL A 9 14.75 -10.99 0.90
N GLN A 10 13.43 -11.10 0.91
CA GLN A 10 12.68 -11.66 2.03
C GLN A 10 11.52 -12.49 1.50
N PHE A 11 11.29 -13.64 2.12
CA PHE A 11 10.14 -14.48 1.87
C PHE A 11 9.30 -14.61 3.15
N VAL A 12 7.99 -14.43 3.01
CA VAL A 12 7.00 -14.64 4.07
C VAL A 12 6.04 -15.74 3.60
N PRO A 13 6.08 -16.92 4.21
CA PRO A 13 5.21 -18.03 3.82
C PRO A 13 3.76 -17.78 4.23
N ALA A 14 2.82 -18.30 3.44
CA ALA A 14 1.37 -18.19 3.65
C ALA A 14 0.91 -18.63 5.05
N GLN A 15 1.63 -19.56 5.67
CA GLN A 15 1.34 -20.09 7.00
C GLN A 15 1.50 -19.05 8.12
N ASN A 16 2.26 -17.96 7.89
CA ASN A 16 2.37 -16.85 8.84
C ASN A 16 1.09 -15.99 8.91
N SER A 17 0.17 -16.18 7.95
CA SER A 17 -1.11 -15.49 7.86
C SER A 17 -2.25 -16.46 8.21
N LYS A 18 -2.31 -16.92 9.47
CA LYS A 18 -3.46 -17.70 9.93
C LYS A 18 -4.65 -16.77 10.12
N SER A 19 -5.58 -16.77 9.16
CA SER A 19 -6.93 -16.23 9.40
C SER A 19 -7.55 -16.98 10.59
N ALA A 20 -8.16 -16.24 11.51
CA ALA A 20 -8.70 -16.77 12.76
C ALA A 20 -9.59 -18.00 12.53
N TYR A 21 -9.23 -19.11 13.18
CA TYR A 21 -10.10 -20.27 13.29
C TYR A 21 -11.40 -19.84 13.99
N LYS A 22 -12.55 -20.04 13.34
CA LYS A 22 -13.85 -19.86 13.99
C LYS A 22 -14.35 -21.24 14.44
N PRO A 23 -14.44 -21.50 15.76
CA PRO A 23 -14.94 -22.77 16.26
C PRO A 23 -16.41 -22.97 15.83
N ALA A 24 -16.83 -24.22 15.77
CA ALA A 24 -18.23 -24.56 15.55
C ALA A 24 -19.08 -24.04 16.71
N TYR A 25 -20.26 -23.51 16.41
CA TYR A 25 -21.22 -23.08 17.43
C TYR A 25 -22.65 -23.35 16.96
N TYR A 26 -23.58 -23.37 17.91
CA TYR A 26 -24.99 -23.51 17.60
C TYR A 26 -25.66 -22.14 17.59
N THR A 27 -26.48 -21.89 16.57
CA THR A 27 -27.32 -20.70 16.49
C THR A 27 -28.79 -21.10 16.46
N LYS A 28 -29.66 -20.26 17.04
CA LYS A 28 -31.11 -20.47 16.97
C LYS A 28 -31.62 -19.87 15.67
N ASP A 29 -32.44 -20.61 14.95
CA ASP A 29 -33.14 -20.08 13.78
C ASP A 29 -34.26 -19.13 14.23
N THR A 30 -34.19 -17.87 13.83
CA THR A 30 -35.18 -16.84 14.22
C THR A 30 -36.57 -17.12 13.63
N ASN A 31 -36.67 -17.97 12.60
CA ASN A 31 -37.92 -18.21 11.87
C ASN A 31 -38.67 -19.50 12.25
N ASN A 32 -38.07 -20.41 13.03
CA ASN A 32 -38.72 -21.67 13.42
C ASN A 32 -38.43 -22.01 14.89
N ASN A 33 -39.50 -22.16 15.68
CA ASN A 33 -39.48 -22.46 17.11
C ASN A 33 -38.41 -23.51 17.50
N ASN A 34 -37.45 -23.09 18.32
CA ASN A 34 -36.51 -23.90 19.11
C ASN A 34 -35.57 -24.87 18.38
N ASN A 35 -35.41 -24.80 17.06
CA ASN A 35 -34.42 -25.64 16.37
C ASN A 35 -33.01 -25.04 16.47
N LEU A 36 -32.06 -25.86 16.94
CA LEU A 36 -30.65 -25.51 17.06
C LEU A 36 -29.93 -25.87 15.75
N THR A 37 -29.43 -24.87 15.04
CA THR A 37 -28.67 -25.08 13.79
C THR A 37 -27.18 -25.09 14.10
N LEU A 38 -26.49 -26.18 13.75
CA LEU A 38 -25.03 -26.27 13.85
C LEU A 38 -24.38 -25.39 12.77
N VAL A 39 -23.61 -24.39 13.20
CA VAL A 39 -22.67 -23.68 12.33
C VAL A 39 -21.33 -24.43 12.43
N PRO A 40 -20.87 -25.09 11.36
CA PRO A 40 -19.63 -25.85 11.38
C PRO A 40 -18.42 -24.94 11.59
N ALA A 41 -17.35 -25.49 12.15
CA ALA A 41 -16.09 -24.77 12.31
C ALA A 41 -15.54 -24.37 10.94
N VAL A 42 -15.13 -23.11 10.80
CA VAL A 42 -14.47 -22.62 9.58
C VAL A 42 -12.99 -22.49 9.89
N VAL A 43 -12.20 -23.36 9.26
CA VAL A 43 -10.75 -23.20 9.22
C VAL A 43 -10.46 -21.98 8.34
N GLY A 44 -9.82 -20.95 8.92
CA GLY A 44 -9.39 -19.78 8.17
C GLY A 44 -8.51 -20.21 6.99
N LYS A 45 -8.77 -19.67 5.80
CA LYS A 45 -7.94 -19.98 4.64
C LYS A 45 -6.50 -19.51 4.89
N PRO A 46 -5.48 -20.26 4.44
CA PRO A 46 -4.10 -19.78 4.49
C PRO A 46 -4.00 -18.43 3.77
N GLY A 47 -3.15 -17.53 4.27
CA GLY A 47 -2.91 -16.25 3.60
C GLY A 47 -2.01 -16.40 2.38
N SER A 48 -1.30 -15.32 2.03
CA SER A 48 -0.49 -15.26 0.82
C SER A 48 0.97 -15.59 1.07
N ASP A 49 1.59 -16.29 0.12
CA ASP A 49 3.04 -16.34 0.00
C ASP A 49 3.51 -14.97 -0.54
N VAL A 50 4.37 -14.28 0.21
CA VAL A 50 4.84 -12.95 -0.15
C VAL A 50 6.36 -12.94 -0.29
N TYR A 51 6.82 -12.36 -1.39
CA TYR A 51 8.22 -12.21 -1.74
C TYR A 51 8.54 -10.73 -1.85
N TYR A 52 9.65 -10.32 -1.26
CA TYR A 52 10.17 -8.97 -1.34
C TYR A 52 11.58 -9.01 -1.91
N ALA A 53 11.89 -8.04 -2.75
CA ALA A 53 13.24 -7.77 -3.20
C ALA A 53 13.48 -6.25 -3.16
N GLY A 54 14.66 -5.84 -2.74
CA GLY A 54 15.04 -4.44 -2.65
C GLY A 54 16.47 -4.23 -3.11
N LEU A 55 16.69 -3.16 -3.86
CA LEU A 55 18.00 -2.67 -4.27
C LEU A 55 18.12 -1.22 -3.84
N ASN A 56 19.27 -0.84 -3.29
CA ASN A 56 19.57 0.52 -2.88
C ASN A 56 20.91 0.95 -3.48
N TYR A 57 21.04 2.23 -3.74
CA TYR A 57 22.25 2.91 -4.19
C TYR A 57 22.43 4.18 -3.36
N LYS A 58 23.66 4.47 -2.96
CA LYS A 58 24.03 5.77 -2.38
C LYS A 58 25.44 6.14 -2.85
N ASN A 59 25.64 7.34 -3.37
CA ASN A 59 26.96 7.92 -3.67
C ASN A 59 26.85 9.43 -3.86
N GLY A 60 27.73 10.22 -3.25
CA GLY A 60 27.92 11.65 -3.56
C GLY A 60 26.62 12.48 -3.48
N GLY A 61 25.89 12.34 -2.37
CA GLY A 61 24.58 12.99 -2.18
C GLY A 61 23.42 12.34 -2.92
N PHE A 62 23.67 11.56 -3.99
CA PHE A 62 22.63 10.81 -4.68
C PHE A 62 22.28 9.54 -3.93
N ALA A 63 20.99 9.26 -3.85
CA ALA A 63 20.46 8.01 -3.35
C ALA A 63 19.32 7.52 -4.24
N GLY A 64 19.16 6.21 -4.34
CA GLY A 64 18.01 5.63 -5.01
C GLY A 64 17.74 4.23 -4.52
N ASN A 65 16.47 3.82 -4.61
CA ASN A 65 16.06 2.49 -4.23
C ASN A 65 14.95 1.98 -5.16
N TYR A 66 15.05 0.70 -5.47
CA TYR A 66 14.00 -0.05 -6.14
C TYR A 66 13.50 -1.13 -5.19
N ALA A 67 12.20 -1.16 -4.93
CA ALA A 67 11.54 -2.17 -4.11
C ALA A 67 10.51 -2.91 -4.95
N PHE A 68 10.49 -4.22 -4.79
CA PHE A 68 9.57 -5.13 -5.44
C PHE A 68 8.87 -5.99 -4.39
N LYS A 69 7.56 -6.15 -4.54
CA LYS A 69 6.74 -7.07 -3.76
C LYS A 69 5.94 -7.94 -4.71
N TYR A 70 5.88 -9.24 -4.45
CA TYR A 70 4.99 -10.18 -5.11
C TYR A 70 4.22 -10.98 -4.06
N ALA A 71 2.90 -11.06 -4.19
CA ALA A 71 2.04 -11.85 -3.31
C ALA A 71 1.19 -12.81 -4.14
N ARG A 72 1.16 -14.09 -3.74
CA ARG A 72 0.36 -15.15 -4.36
C ARG A 72 -0.82 -15.52 -3.48
N HIS A 73 -2.01 -15.65 -4.06
CA HIS A 73 -3.27 -16.05 -3.42
C HIS A 73 -3.66 -15.17 -2.23
N ALA A 74 -4.20 -13.98 -2.49
CA ALA A 74 -4.81 -13.16 -1.44
C ALA A 74 -6.26 -13.61 -1.25
N ASN A 75 -6.52 -14.33 -0.16
CA ASN A 75 -7.89 -14.55 0.32
C ASN A 75 -8.41 -13.27 0.95
N VAL A 76 -8.70 -12.27 0.13
CA VAL A 76 -9.38 -11.05 0.58
C VAL A 76 -10.38 -10.69 -0.51
N GLY A 77 -11.60 -10.34 -0.10
CA GLY A 77 -12.75 -10.18 -0.99
C GLY A 77 -12.59 -9.07 -2.04
N ARG A 78 -13.67 -8.82 -2.79
CA ARG A 78 -13.75 -8.06 -4.06
C ARG A 78 -13.02 -6.72 -4.05
N ASN A 79 -12.87 -6.10 -2.88
CA ASN A 79 -12.29 -4.78 -2.73
C ASN A 79 -10.82 -4.81 -2.26
N ALA A 80 -10.09 -5.92 -2.37
CA ALA A 80 -8.72 -5.98 -1.84
C ALA A 80 -7.76 -4.92 -2.41
N PHE A 81 -7.94 -4.53 -3.69
CA PHE A 81 -7.13 -3.48 -4.33
C PHE A 81 -7.59 -2.06 -3.96
N GLU A 82 -8.90 -1.82 -3.92
CA GLU A 82 -9.50 -0.55 -3.50
C GLU A 82 -9.33 -0.28 -2.00
N LEU A 83 -9.45 -1.32 -1.16
CA LEU A 83 -9.21 -1.28 0.29
C LEU A 83 -7.72 -1.05 0.59
N PHE A 84 -6.82 -1.58 -0.24
CA PHE A 84 -5.37 -1.34 -0.15
C PHE A 84 -5.00 0.08 -0.56
N LEU A 85 -5.64 0.67 -1.57
CA LEU A 85 -5.38 2.04 -2.04
C LEU A 85 -6.10 3.14 -1.23
N ILE A 86 -7.37 2.92 -0.84
CA ILE A 86 -8.27 3.98 -0.34
C ILE A 86 -8.61 3.81 1.15
N GLY A 87 -8.28 2.68 1.77
CA GLY A 87 -8.58 2.42 3.19
C GLY A 87 -10.08 2.41 3.53
N SER A 88 -10.95 2.35 2.52
CA SER A 88 -12.42 2.37 2.68
C SER A 88 -12.93 0.96 2.98
N ALA A 89 -13.08 0.63 4.26
CA ALA A 89 -13.82 -0.52 4.73
C ALA A 89 -15.31 -0.15 4.89
N THR A 90 -16.04 0.01 3.79
CA THR A 90 -17.49 0.31 3.83
C THR A 90 -18.36 -0.74 3.12
N SER A 91 -17.90 -1.98 2.99
CA SER A 91 -18.77 -3.07 2.51
C SER A 91 -18.54 -4.37 3.28
N ASP A 92 -19.47 -4.63 4.20
CA ASP A 92 -19.62 -5.87 4.97
C ASP A 92 -20.24 -6.98 4.08
N GLU A 93 -19.68 -7.19 2.90
CA GLU A 93 -20.17 -8.15 1.91
C GLU A 93 -19.12 -9.21 1.60
N ALA A 94 -18.84 -10.05 2.60
CA ALA A 94 -18.22 -11.37 2.40
C ALA A 94 -19.18 -12.36 1.69
N LYS A 95 -19.96 -11.90 0.71
CA LYS A 95 -20.90 -12.73 -0.05
C LYS A 95 -20.63 -12.57 -1.55
N GLY A 96 -19.75 -13.47 -2.02
CA GLY A 96 -19.46 -13.72 -3.43
C GLY A 96 -18.43 -12.76 -3.98
N THR A 97 -17.14 -13.10 -3.93
CA THR A 97 -16.08 -12.22 -4.43
C THR A 97 -14.95 -13.04 -5.05
N ASP A 98 -14.53 -12.70 -6.27
CA ASP A 98 -13.36 -13.33 -6.91
C ASP A 98 -12.08 -12.92 -6.14
N PRO A 99 -11.33 -13.87 -5.55
CA PRO A 99 -10.10 -13.54 -4.82
C PRO A 99 -9.03 -13.00 -5.77
N LEU A 100 -8.20 -12.04 -5.34
CA LEU A 100 -7.00 -11.67 -6.10
C LEU A 100 -6.05 -12.87 -6.13
N LYS A 101 -5.70 -13.31 -7.35
CA LYS A 101 -4.82 -14.45 -7.56
C LYS A 101 -3.37 -14.07 -7.37
N ASN A 102 -2.95 -12.95 -7.94
CA ASN A 102 -1.58 -12.43 -7.85
C ASN A 102 -1.61 -10.91 -7.63
N HIS A 103 -0.64 -10.39 -6.89
CA HIS A 103 -0.45 -8.95 -6.72
C HIS A 103 1.04 -8.61 -6.73
N GLN A 104 1.40 -7.53 -7.41
CA GLN A 104 2.77 -7.06 -7.56
C GLN A 104 2.84 -5.56 -7.31
N VAL A 105 3.91 -5.13 -6.64
CA VAL A 105 4.20 -3.71 -6.42
C VAL A 105 5.63 -3.46 -6.85
N HIS A 106 5.81 -2.45 -7.70
CA HIS A 106 7.12 -1.95 -8.10
C HIS A 106 7.22 -0.51 -7.63
N ARG A 107 8.21 -0.19 -6.80
CA ARG A 107 8.46 1.17 -6.33
C ARG A 107 9.89 1.56 -6.65
N LEU A 108 10.04 2.68 -7.36
CA LEU A 108 11.32 3.33 -7.59
C LEU A 108 11.33 4.64 -6.82
N THR A 109 12.43 4.95 -6.16
CA THR A 109 12.64 6.25 -5.52
C THR A 109 14.08 6.67 -5.78
N GLY A 110 14.29 7.96 -5.99
CA GLY A 110 15.60 8.54 -6.26
C GLY A 110 15.64 9.97 -5.75
N GLY A 111 16.82 10.42 -5.36
CA GLY A 111 16.97 11.74 -4.78
C GLY A 111 18.40 12.20 -4.69
N TYR A 112 18.54 13.46 -4.29
CA TYR A 112 19.80 14.12 -4.04
C TYR A 112 19.71 14.88 -2.72
N GLU A 113 20.70 14.68 -1.85
CA GLU A 113 20.81 15.36 -0.57
C GLU A 113 22.25 15.82 -0.33
N GLU A 114 22.46 17.13 -0.30
CA GLU A 114 23.76 17.75 0.01
C GLU A 114 23.58 19.20 0.47
N GLY A 115 24.43 19.67 1.38
CA GLY A 115 24.48 21.10 1.76
C GLY A 115 23.17 21.65 2.35
N GLY A 116 22.34 20.78 2.94
CA GLY A 116 21.03 21.13 3.49
C GLY A 116 19.86 21.01 2.50
N LEU A 117 20.11 20.86 1.19
CA LEU A 117 19.10 20.57 0.18
C LEU A 117 18.75 19.07 0.22
N ASN A 118 17.46 18.74 0.14
CA ASN A 118 16.99 17.39 -0.16
C ASN A 118 15.91 17.46 -1.23
N LEU A 119 16.11 16.67 -2.29
CA LEU A 119 15.16 16.45 -3.39
C LEU A 119 14.91 14.96 -3.52
N ALA A 120 13.64 14.56 -3.66
CA ALA A 120 13.27 13.17 -3.86
C ALA A 120 12.12 13.04 -4.86
N LEU A 121 12.20 12.02 -5.72
CA LEU A 121 11.17 11.60 -6.64
C LEU A 121 10.85 10.12 -6.37
N ALA A 122 9.58 9.77 -6.42
CA ALA A 122 9.12 8.40 -6.30
C ALA A 122 8.10 8.08 -7.39
N ALA A 123 8.13 6.85 -7.88
CA ALA A 123 7.11 6.27 -8.73
C ALA A 123 6.77 4.88 -8.21
N GLN A 124 5.48 4.56 -8.20
CA GLN A 124 4.96 3.27 -7.78
C GLN A 124 3.97 2.75 -8.81
N LEU A 125 4.06 1.46 -9.13
CA LEU A 125 3.14 0.73 -9.99
C LEU A 125 2.64 -0.48 -9.22
N ASP A 126 1.33 -0.52 -9.00
CA ASP A 126 0.65 -1.66 -8.40
C ASP A 126 -0.13 -2.40 -9.49
N LEU A 127 0.07 -3.71 -9.54
CA LEU A 127 -0.53 -4.63 -10.50
C LEU A 127 -1.24 -5.75 -9.73
N SER A 128 -2.40 -6.18 -10.21
CA SER A 128 -3.05 -7.37 -9.66
C SER A 128 -3.79 -8.16 -10.73
N GLU A 129 -3.95 -9.46 -10.50
CA GLU A 129 -4.71 -10.39 -11.33
C GLU A 129 -5.86 -10.95 -10.50
N ASN A 130 -7.08 -10.88 -11.05
CA ASN A 130 -8.27 -11.42 -10.42
C ASN A 130 -8.32 -12.95 -10.59
N GLY A 131 -8.95 -13.64 -9.63
CA GLY A 131 -9.16 -15.09 -9.65
C GLY A 131 -10.32 -15.55 -10.52
N ASP A 132 -10.85 -14.69 -11.39
CA ASP A 132 -11.89 -15.03 -12.35
C ASP A 132 -11.34 -15.93 -13.48
N LYS A 133 -12.23 -16.64 -14.18
CA LYS A 133 -11.82 -17.53 -15.29
C LYS A 133 -11.07 -16.77 -16.40
N ALA A 134 -11.39 -15.48 -16.57
CA ALA A 134 -10.79 -14.59 -17.55
C ALA A 134 -9.43 -14.01 -17.12
N LYS A 135 -9.01 -14.21 -15.85
CA LYS A 135 -7.76 -13.67 -15.27
C LYS A 135 -7.58 -12.18 -15.56
N THR A 136 -8.63 -11.42 -15.31
CA THR A 136 -8.64 -9.98 -15.58
C THR A 136 -7.61 -9.25 -14.71
N LYS A 137 -7.03 -8.17 -15.25
CA LYS A 137 -5.94 -7.43 -14.58
C LYS A 137 -6.43 -6.08 -14.06
N ASN A 138 -5.90 -5.68 -12.91
CA ASN A 138 -6.06 -4.33 -12.38
C ASN A 138 -4.68 -3.67 -12.26
N SER A 139 -4.63 -2.34 -12.42
CA SER A 139 -3.40 -1.57 -12.27
C SER A 139 -3.65 -0.14 -11.83
N THR A 140 -2.73 0.42 -11.07
CA THR A 140 -2.68 1.85 -10.77
C THR A 140 -1.24 2.30 -10.64
N THR A 141 -1.00 3.58 -10.89
CA THR A 141 0.31 4.21 -10.83
C THR A 141 0.23 5.42 -9.93
N GLU A 142 1.28 5.67 -9.16
CA GLU A 142 1.41 6.86 -8.34
C GLU A 142 2.81 7.46 -8.53
N ILE A 143 2.88 8.78 -8.56
CA ILE A 143 4.15 9.52 -8.55
C ILE A 143 4.15 10.54 -7.41
N ALA A 144 5.33 10.80 -6.85
CA ALA A 144 5.50 11.83 -5.84
C ALA A 144 6.83 12.55 -6.02
N ALA A 145 6.82 13.84 -5.70
CA ALA A 145 8.00 14.69 -5.65
C ALA A 145 8.05 15.43 -4.32
N THR A 146 9.22 15.52 -3.72
CA THR A 146 9.45 16.24 -2.46
C THR A 146 10.71 17.07 -2.55
N ALA A 147 10.65 18.28 -2.02
CA ALA A 147 11.78 19.17 -1.86
C ALA A 147 11.80 19.74 -0.44
N SER A 148 13.00 19.85 0.14
CA SER A 148 13.22 20.55 1.40
C SER A 148 14.60 21.18 1.46
N TYR A 149 14.76 22.19 2.31
CA TYR A 149 16.05 22.83 2.53
C TYR A 149 16.23 23.18 4.01
N ARG A 150 17.38 22.87 4.60
CA ARG A 150 17.70 23.16 6.00
C ARG A 150 18.33 24.54 6.15
N PHE A 151 17.62 25.44 6.84
CA PHE A 151 18.09 26.75 7.28
C PHE A 151 18.34 26.73 8.79
N GLY A 152 19.56 26.37 9.20
CA GLY A 152 19.89 26.19 10.62
C GLY A 152 19.00 25.12 11.26
N ASN A 153 18.14 25.53 12.19
CA ASN A 153 17.20 24.64 12.88
C ASN A 153 15.85 24.47 12.15
N ALA A 154 15.56 25.26 11.12
CA ALA A 154 14.29 25.21 10.39
C ALA A 154 14.45 24.46 9.05
N VAL A 155 13.53 23.55 8.75
CA VAL A 155 13.52 22.74 7.52
C VAL A 155 12.15 22.84 6.85
N PRO A 156 11.90 23.88 6.03
CA PRO A 156 10.73 23.91 5.16
C PRO A 156 10.76 22.73 4.18
N ARG A 157 9.58 22.16 3.95
CA ARG A 157 9.36 21.02 3.04
C ARG A 157 8.07 21.20 2.27
N ILE A 158 8.10 20.83 0.99
CA ILE A 158 6.93 20.70 0.15
C ILE A 158 6.95 19.37 -0.59
N SER A 159 5.80 18.72 -0.65
CA SER A 159 5.58 17.45 -1.33
C SER A 159 4.35 17.54 -2.22
N TYR A 160 4.44 17.01 -3.42
CA TYR A 160 3.32 16.80 -4.33
C TYR A 160 3.22 15.32 -4.70
N ALA A 161 2.01 14.78 -4.78
CA ALA A 161 1.75 13.44 -5.25
C ALA A 161 0.55 13.41 -6.20
N HIS A 162 0.64 12.57 -7.22
CA HIS A 162 -0.43 12.29 -8.17
C HIS A 162 -0.67 10.79 -8.26
N GLY A 163 -1.90 10.37 -8.00
CA GLY A 163 -2.37 9.02 -8.30
C GLY A 163 -3.16 9.02 -9.59
N PHE A 164 -2.77 8.16 -10.53
CA PHE A 164 -3.47 7.99 -11.79
C PHE A 164 -4.74 7.16 -11.60
N ASP A 165 -5.64 7.22 -12.57
CA ASP A 165 -6.89 6.46 -12.51
C ASP A 165 -6.62 4.95 -12.44
N LEU A 166 -7.38 4.29 -11.56
CA LEU A 166 -7.41 2.84 -11.41
C LEU A 166 -7.90 2.20 -12.71
N ILE A 167 -7.17 1.21 -13.21
CA ILE A 167 -7.70 0.29 -14.22
C ILE A 167 -8.19 -0.94 -13.48
N GLU A 168 -9.48 -1.23 -13.54
CA GLU A 168 -10.10 -2.41 -12.96
C GLU A 168 -10.64 -3.32 -14.07
N ARG A 169 -10.23 -4.59 -14.05
CA ARG A 169 -10.59 -5.59 -15.08
C ARG A 169 -10.35 -5.11 -16.51
N GLY A 170 -9.27 -4.35 -16.72
CA GLY A 170 -8.90 -3.75 -18.00
C GLY A 170 -9.72 -2.52 -18.43
N LYS A 171 -10.64 -2.04 -17.58
CA LYS A 171 -11.41 -0.82 -17.81
C LYS A 171 -10.89 0.30 -16.93
N LYS A 172 -10.74 1.49 -17.50
CA LYS A 172 -10.37 2.68 -16.74
C LYS A 172 -11.54 3.06 -15.82
N GLY A 173 -11.29 3.07 -14.51
CA GLY A 173 -12.21 3.54 -13.50
C GLY A 173 -12.30 5.06 -13.56
N GLU A 174 -13.52 5.57 -13.56
CA GLU A 174 -13.75 7.01 -13.52
C GLU A 174 -13.52 7.52 -12.10
N ASN A 175 -12.94 8.71 -11.98
CA ASN A 175 -12.89 9.49 -10.75
C ASN A 175 -12.10 8.85 -9.61
N THR A 176 -11.06 8.10 -9.99
CA THR A 176 -10.18 7.39 -9.06
C THR A 176 -8.80 8.06 -8.92
N SER A 177 -8.44 8.97 -9.82
CA SER A 177 -7.22 9.78 -9.69
C SER A 177 -7.32 10.85 -8.60
N TYR A 178 -6.16 11.28 -8.11
CA TYR A 178 -6.06 12.31 -7.10
C TYR A 178 -4.78 13.13 -7.21
N ASP A 179 -4.83 14.33 -6.64
CA ASP A 179 -3.71 15.24 -6.48
C ASP A 179 -3.59 15.64 -5.01
N GLN A 180 -2.39 15.54 -4.46
CA GLN A 180 -2.10 15.91 -3.08
C GLN A 180 -0.90 16.86 -3.01
N ILE A 181 -1.02 17.90 -2.19
CA ILE A 181 0.08 18.80 -1.84
C ILE A 181 0.19 18.82 -0.31
N ILE A 182 1.40 18.71 0.20
CA ILE A 182 1.73 18.90 1.61
C ILE A 182 2.82 19.96 1.69
N ALA A 183 2.64 20.96 2.52
CA ALA A 183 3.68 21.94 2.82
C ALA A 183 3.82 22.10 4.33
N GLY A 184 5.04 22.28 4.81
CA GLY A 184 5.29 22.41 6.24
C GLY A 184 6.71 22.84 6.56
N VAL A 185 6.99 22.94 7.86
CA VAL A 185 8.32 23.22 8.38
C VAL A 185 8.57 22.41 9.64
N ASP A 186 9.74 21.80 9.70
CA ASP A 186 10.26 21.15 10.91
C ASP A 186 11.21 22.14 11.62
N TYR A 187 11.11 22.28 12.93
CA TYR A 187 12.01 23.10 13.74
C TYR A 187 12.68 22.27 14.83
N ASP A 188 14.00 22.14 14.77
CA ASP A 188 14.80 21.38 15.72
C ASP A 188 15.19 22.25 16.94
N PHE A 189 14.56 22.03 18.09
CA PHE A 189 14.97 22.66 19.35
C PHE A 189 16.28 22.06 19.89
N SER A 190 16.48 20.77 19.65
CA SER A 190 17.68 20.02 20.04
C SER A 190 17.90 18.87 19.06
N LYS A 191 19.01 18.12 19.20
CA LYS A 191 19.29 16.91 18.40
C LYS A 191 18.20 15.82 18.50
N ARG A 192 17.30 15.91 19.49
CA ARG A 192 16.28 14.88 19.78
C ARG A 192 14.88 15.46 19.96
N THR A 193 14.70 16.77 19.79
CA THR A 193 13.41 17.44 20.06
C THR A 193 13.13 18.42 18.93
N SER A 194 12.01 18.21 18.24
CA SER A 194 11.59 19.04 17.11
C SER A 194 10.10 19.34 17.20
N ALA A 195 9.68 20.51 16.74
CA ALA A 195 8.28 20.81 16.42
C ALA A 195 8.07 20.68 14.91
N ILE A 196 6.90 20.21 14.50
CA ILE A 196 6.53 20.05 13.10
C ILE A 196 5.18 20.73 12.91
N VAL A 197 5.07 21.57 11.89
CA VAL A 197 3.79 22.14 11.45
C VAL A 197 3.64 21.91 9.96
N SER A 198 2.46 21.44 9.54
CA SER A 198 2.17 21.20 8.13
C SER A 198 0.70 21.45 7.82
N GLY A 199 0.43 21.78 6.56
CA GLY A 199 -0.89 21.82 5.95
C GLY A 199 -0.91 20.91 4.73
N ALA A 200 -2.03 20.24 4.51
CA ALA A 200 -2.22 19.37 3.38
C ALA A 200 -3.49 19.75 2.61
N TRP A 201 -3.41 19.68 1.30
CA TRP A 201 -4.54 19.78 0.39
C TRP A 201 -4.60 18.51 -0.46
N LEU A 202 -5.78 17.91 -0.55
CA LEU A 202 -6.04 16.71 -1.33
C LEU A 202 -7.29 16.96 -2.17
N LYS A 203 -7.21 16.65 -3.47
CA LYS A 203 -8.34 16.66 -4.38
C LYS A 203 -8.42 15.33 -5.09
N ARG A 204 -9.61 14.72 -5.08
CA ARG A 204 -9.95 13.62 -5.98
C ARG A 204 -10.47 14.21 -7.27
N ASN A 205 -9.97 13.74 -8.40
CA ASN A 205 -10.43 14.20 -9.70
C ASN A 205 -11.75 13.48 -10.02
N THR A 206 -12.70 14.26 -10.52
CA THR A 206 -14.09 13.86 -10.82
C THR A 206 -14.40 14.04 -12.29
#